data_AF-A0A3S0ZRK0-F1
#
_entry.id   AF-A0A3S0ZRK0-F1
#
_cell.length_a   1.000
_cell.length_b   1.000
_cell.length_c   1.000
_cell.angle_alpha   90.00
_cell.angle_beta   90.00
_cell.angle_gamma   90.00
#
_symmetry.space_group_name_H-M   'P 1'
#
loop_
_entity.id
_entity.type
_entity.pdbx_description
1 polymer ?
#
loop_
_entity_poly.entity_id
_entity_poly.type
_entity_poly.pdbx_seq_one_letter_code
_entity_poly.pdbx_strand_id
1 'polypeptide(L)'
;MDFIQALKDAEAAGISQQQFYTIWEQETRMKQMENELRLQQMKTYTGKAQAPEGESSIINLIDSRLQMFSIDQRQVQARMREELQKQNQALIADISRLLEGFASQVGRIVKNELHTVLEEVSLSTSKTNINNSSSYPADFVQAPLWSGGMDQGLTTAWSNVHEHAPNNQDQFTVGNLKEPAHENVVVETANGTGVEGVEGLNKLQAIQKKSRPGSQPSQVVGNHEASHEQMDVIKPSFSSLFDGNNSKTISSPGVHFIPEDRPANMMVFDVSKLSQSGKINKSPIFNLHDCPCKVQLSFWSSAKKELKMCVTFWGLSPQPLKVPKILTVSGMVKNWNSVEYTSLFSVNSPPMNLQAQWSRSIELPLILKTSRGHYPNITVETLSKRGYVCPSRDCVSINWTVVSQNYTCTA
;
A
#
# COMPACT_ATOMS: atom_id res chain seq x y z
N MET A 1 0.41 -8.96 22.55
CA MET A 1 1.57 -8.07 22.75
C MET A 1 1.11 -6.64 22.62
N ASP A 2 1.63 -5.75 23.46
CA ASP A 2 1.36 -4.32 23.39
C ASP A 2 2.16 -3.70 22.23
N PHE A 3 1.48 -2.96 21.35
CA PHE A 3 2.07 -2.27 20.20
C PHE A 3 3.17 -1.31 20.62
N ILE A 4 2.99 -0.61 21.73
CA ILE A 4 3.95 0.41 22.21
C ILE A 4 5.25 -0.24 22.66
N GLN A 5 5.17 -1.42 23.27
CA GLN A 5 6.36 -2.16 23.67
C GLN A 5 7.11 -2.70 22.44
N ALA A 6 6.39 -3.28 21.48
CA ALA A 6 7.00 -3.78 20.24
C ALA A 6 7.67 -2.68 19.41
N LEU A 7 7.08 -1.47 19.39
CA LEU A 7 7.68 -0.32 18.72
C LEU A 7 9.00 0.10 19.39
N LYS A 8 9.03 0.14 20.72
CA LYS A 8 10.26 0.46 21.49
C LYS A 8 11.35 -0.57 21.26
N ASP A 9 11.00 -1.85 21.23
CA ASP A 9 11.95 -2.94 20.98
C ASP A 9 12.50 -2.87 19.54
N ALA A 10 11.65 -2.49 18.57
CA ALA A 10 12.05 -2.31 17.17
C ALA A 10 12.96 -1.08 16.98
N GLU A 11 12.67 0.04 17.64
CA GLU A 11 13.53 1.22 17.65
C GLU A 11 14.90 0.89 18.29
N ALA A 12 14.92 0.14 19.40
CA ALA A 12 16.15 -0.33 20.04
C ALA A 12 16.97 -1.25 19.13
N ALA A 13 16.31 -2.00 18.24
CA ALA A 13 16.94 -2.84 17.23
C ALA A 13 17.35 -2.07 15.94
N GLY A 14 17.14 -0.75 15.89
CA GLY A 14 17.48 0.08 14.73
C GLY A 14 16.53 -0.06 13.54
N ILE A 15 15.34 -0.65 13.75
CA ILE A 15 14.32 -0.77 12.71
C ILE A 15 13.61 0.59 12.59
N SER A 16 13.54 1.13 11.37
CA SER A 16 12.84 2.39 11.15
C SER A 16 11.35 2.25 11.45
N GLN A 17 10.73 3.32 11.94
CA GLN A 17 9.31 3.33 12.29
C GLN A 17 8.40 2.86 11.13
N GLN A 18 8.74 3.23 9.90
CA GLN A 18 8.00 2.84 8.69
C GLN A 18 8.15 1.34 8.37
N GLN A 19 9.34 0.77 8.56
CA GLN A 19 9.56 -0.68 8.45
C GLN A 19 8.79 -1.42 9.54
N PHE A 20 8.81 -0.92 10.77
CA PHE A 20 8.06 -1.50 11.88
C PHE A 20 6.55 -1.54 11.60
N TYR A 21 5.94 -0.44 11.15
CA TYR A 21 4.52 -0.42 10.80
C TYR A 21 4.16 -1.48 9.74
N THR A 22 5.04 -1.66 8.75
CA THR A 22 4.83 -2.64 7.67
C THR A 22 4.86 -4.06 8.22
N ILE A 23 5.84 -4.37 9.07
CA ILE A 23 5.99 -5.70 9.70
C ILE A 23 4.81 -5.95 10.64
N TRP A 24 4.43 -4.96 11.45
CA TRP A 24 3.34 -5.07 12.41
C TRP A 24 1.98 -5.29 11.74
N GLU A 25 1.69 -4.58 10.64
CA GLU A 25 0.46 -4.79 9.87
C GLU A 25 0.40 -6.23 9.32
N GLN A 26 1.52 -6.74 8.80
CA GLN A 26 1.60 -8.12 8.30
C GLN A 26 1.41 -9.15 9.42
N GLU A 27 2.04 -8.97 10.58
CA GLU A 27 1.88 -9.86 11.73
C GLU A 27 0.44 -9.84 12.26
N THR A 28 -0.17 -8.66 12.35
CA THR A 28 -1.56 -8.51 12.78
C THR A 28 -2.52 -9.20 11.81
N ARG A 29 -2.30 -9.04 10.49
CA ARG A 29 -3.08 -9.73 9.46
C ARG A 29 -2.93 -11.24 9.55
N MET A 30 -1.72 -11.75 9.79
CA MET A 30 -1.50 -13.19 9.97
C MET A 30 -2.23 -13.72 11.22
N LYS A 31 -2.15 -13.02 12.35
CA LYS A 31 -2.89 -13.41 13.56
C LYS A 31 -4.40 -13.40 13.36
N GLN A 32 -4.93 -12.42 12.63
CA GLN A 32 -6.36 -12.36 12.31
C GLN A 32 -6.78 -13.56 11.46
N MET A 33 -5.99 -13.90 10.44
CA MET A 33 -6.24 -15.05 9.57
C MET A 33 -6.12 -16.38 10.33
N GLU A 34 -5.16 -16.51 11.23
CA GLU A 34 -5.02 -17.68 12.11
C GLU A 34 -6.23 -17.85 13.03
N ASN A 35 -6.72 -16.75 13.61
CA ASN A 35 -7.94 -16.77 14.42
C ASN A 35 -9.18 -17.15 13.60
N GLU A 36 -9.30 -16.66 12.36
CA GLU A 36 -10.38 -17.04 11.45
C GLU A 36 -10.32 -18.52 11.07
N LEU A 37 -9.12 -19.05 10.79
CA LEU A 37 -8.90 -20.46 10.52
C LEU A 37 -9.28 -21.32 11.73
N ARG A 38 -8.86 -20.91 12.93
CA ARG A 38 -9.22 -21.59 14.19
C ARG A 38 -10.73 -21.57 14.43
N LEU A 39 -11.40 -20.47 14.11
CA LEU A 39 -12.86 -20.37 14.20
C LEU A 39 -13.56 -21.30 13.20
N GLN A 40 -13.04 -21.41 11.97
CA GLN A 40 -13.55 -22.35 10.97
C GLN A 40 -13.34 -23.81 11.42
N GLN A 41 -12.17 -24.15 11.96
CA GLN A 41 -11.91 -25.47 12.55
C GLN A 41 -12.88 -25.78 13.70
N MET A 42 -13.08 -24.84 14.63
CA MET A 42 -14.05 -25.01 15.73
C MET A 42 -15.47 -25.27 15.20
N LYS A 43 -15.89 -24.57 14.12
CA LYS A 43 -17.19 -24.78 13.47
C LYS A 43 -17.30 -26.16 12.82
N THR A 44 -16.24 -26.66 12.17
CA THR A 44 -16.27 -28.01 11.58
C THR A 44 -16.26 -29.11 12.65
N TYR A 45 -15.55 -28.91 13.76
CA TYR A 45 -15.57 -29.84 14.91
C TYR A 45 -16.93 -29.86 15.63
N THR A 46 -17.60 -28.73 15.78
CA THR A 46 -18.95 -28.68 16.38
C THR A 46 -20.04 -29.22 15.45
N GLY A 47 -19.90 -29.06 14.12
CA GLY A 47 -20.78 -29.70 13.13
C GLY A 47 -20.66 -31.24 13.10
N LYS A 48 -19.46 -31.79 13.32
CA LYS A 48 -19.22 -33.24 13.41
C LYS A 48 -19.95 -33.92 14.59
N ALA A 49 -20.38 -33.18 15.60
CA ALA A 49 -21.06 -33.74 16.78
C ALA A 49 -22.58 -33.92 16.60
N GLN A 50 -23.19 -33.44 15.50
CA GLN A 50 -24.64 -33.46 15.29
C GLN A 50 -25.11 -33.86 13.87
N ALA A 51 -24.22 -34.30 12.97
CA ALA A 51 -24.60 -34.58 11.59
C ALA A 51 -25.04 -36.04 11.34
N PRO A 52 -26.23 -36.30 10.76
CA PRO A 52 -26.64 -37.61 10.26
C PRO A 52 -25.85 -38.00 9.00
N GLU A 53 -25.77 -39.30 8.71
CA GLU A 53 -24.83 -40.01 7.79
C GLU A 53 -24.68 -39.50 6.33
N GLY A 54 -25.34 -38.42 5.92
CA GLY A 54 -25.25 -37.84 4.56
C GLY A 54 -24.23 -36.71 4.37
N GLU A 55 -23.64 -36.15 5.42
CA GLU A 55 -22.77 -34.94 5.32
C GLU A 55 -21.27 -35.21 5.14
N SER A 56 -20.83 -36.48 5.08
CA SER A 56 -19.39 -36.83 5.00
C SER A 56 -18.71 -36.25 3.75
N SER A 57 -19.44 -36.10 2.63
CA SER A 57 -18.93 -35.53 1.38
C SER A 57 -18.57 -34.04 1.50
N ILE A 58 -19.38 -33.26 2.24
CA ILE A 58 -19.14 -31.82 2.42
C ILE A 58 -17.95 -31.60 3.37
N ILE A 59 -17.86 -32.41 4.42
CA ILE A 59 -16.74 -32.37 5.37
C ILE A 59 -15.42 -32.70 4.65
N ASN A 60 -15.40 -33.75 3.82
CA ASN A 60 -14.22 -34.11 3.03
C ASN A 60 -13.83 -33.01 2.02
N LEU A 61 -14.82 -32.32 1.43
CA LEU A 61 -14.56 -31.18 0.54
C LEU A 61 -13.95 -29.99 1.30
N ILE A 62 -14.42 -29.69 2.50
CA ILE A 62 -13.87 -28.62 3.35
C ILE A 62 -12.45 -28.97 3.80
N ASP A 63 -12.22 -30.20 4.27
CA ASP A 63 -10.90 -30.66 4.70
C ASP A 63 -9.90 -30.63 3.53
N SER A 64 -10.32 -31.04 2.32
CA SER A 64 -9.50 -30.91 1.11
C SER A 64 -9.16 -29.46 0.76
N ARG A 65 -10.12 -28.53 0.87
CA ARG A 65 -9.89 -27.11 0.64
C ARG A 65 -8.95 -26.49 1.68
N LEU A 66 -9.07 -26.88 2.95
CA LEU A 66 -8.17 -26.45 4.02
C LEU A 66 -6.74 -26.98 3.80
N GLN A 67 -6.61 -28.23 3.34
CA GLN A 67 -5.32 -28.82 3.03
C GLN A 67 -4.64 -28.11 1.85
N MET A 68 -5.39 -27.83 0.78
CA MET A 68 -4.92 -27.02 -0.36
C MET A 68 -4.45 -25.64 0.09
N PHE A 69 -5.24 -24.95 0.91
CA PHE A 69 -4.88 -23.64 1.45
C PHE A 69 -3.61 -23.68 2.32
N SER A 70 -3.45 -24.73 3.15
CA SER A 70 -2.24 -24.95 3.95
C SER A 70 -0.99 -25.16 3.09
N ILE A 71 -1.12 -25.87 1.97
CA ILE A 71 -0.03 -26.09 1.02
C ILE A 71 0.35 -24.76 0.34
N ASP A 72 -0.65 -24.01 -0.15
CA ASP A 72 -0.43 -22.71 -0.79
C ASP A 72 0.25 -21.72 0.16
N GLN A 73 -0.18 -21.68 1.43
CA GLN A 73 0.42 -20.82 2.44
C GLN A 73 1.89 -21.20 2.71
N ARG A 74 2.20 -22.50 2.81
CA ARG A 74 3.58 -22.98 2.97
C ARG A 74 4.45 -22.61 1.77
N GLN A 75 3.92 -22.68 0.55
CA GLN A 75 4.65 -22.26 -0.65
C GLN A 75 4.90 -20.76 -0.69
N VAL A 76 3.93 -19.94 -0.27
CA VAL A 76 4.11 -18.48 -0.19
C VAL A 76 5.17 -18.13 0.86
N GLN A 77 5.16 -18.79 2.03
CA GLN A 77 6.19 -18.60 3.05
C GLN A 77 7.57 -19.04 2.56
N ALA A 78 7.67 -20.16 1.85
CA ALA A 78 8.92 -20.63 1.27
C ALA A 78 9.49 -19.63 0.25
N ARG A 79 8.66 -19.14 -0.68
CA ARG A 79 9.06 -18.11 -1.65
C ARG A 79 9.51 -16.82 -0.98
N MET A 80 8.84 -16.40 0.10
CA MET A 80 9.21 -15.21 0.85
C MET A 80 10.55 -15.37 1.56
N ARG A 81 10.83 -16.55 2.15
CA ARG A 81 12.14 -16.85 2.74
C ARG A 81 13.26 -16.86 1.69
N GLU A 82 13.01 -17.45 0.54
CA GLU A 82 13.98 -17.49 -0.57
C GLU A 82 14.31 -16.09 -1.07
N GLU A 83 13.29 -15.24 -1.29
CA GLU A 83 13.49 -13.86 -1.72
C GLU A 83 14.25 -13.03 -0.67
N LEU A 84 13.93 -13.20 0.61
CA LEU A 84 14.63 -12.51 1.71
C LEU A 84 16.09 -12.97 1.81
N GLN A 85 16.36 -14.27 1.65
CA GLN A 85 17.72 -14.80 1.59
C GLN A 85 18.50 -14.23 0.40
N LYS A 86 17.87 -14.14 -0.77
CA LYS A 86 18.47 -13.55 -1.97
C LYS A 86 18.78 -12.07 -1.80
N GLN A 87 17.88 -11.30 -1.19
CA GLN A 87 18.12 -9.88 -0.87
C GLN A 87 19.26 -9.69 0.12
N ASN A 88 19.32 -10.53 1.17
CA ASN A 88 20.43 -10.52 2.12
C ASN A 88 21.78 -10.83 1.45
N GLN A 89 21.82 -11.83 0.56
CA GLN A 89 23.03 -12.15 -0.19
C GLN A 89 23.46 -11.02 -1.13
N ALA A 90 22.52 -10.38 -1.82
CA ALA A 90 22.81 -9.21 -2.65
C ALA A 90 23.37 -8.05 -1.83
N LEU A 91 22.79 -7.76 -0.67
CA LEU A 91 23.25 -6.71 0.23
C LEU A 91 24.65 -6.99 0.81
N ILE A 92 24.93 -8.24 1.18
CA ILE A 92 26.28 -8.67 1.61
C ILE A 92 27.30 -8.47 0.48
N ALA A 93 26.95 -8.80 -0.76
CA ALA A 93 27.81 -8.61 -1.91
C ALA A 93 28.09 -7.12 -2.18
N ASP A 94 27.07 -6.27 -2.10
CA ASP A 94 27.21 -4.82 -2.27
C ASP A 94 28.10 -4.19 -1.18
N ILE A 95 27.92 -4.58 0.08
CA ILE A 95 28.77 -4.14 1.19
C ILE A 95 30.22 -4.58 0.95
N SER A 96 30.43 -5.83 0.55
CA SER A 96 31.77 -6.36 0.27
C SER A 96 32.47 -5.56 -0.83
N ARG A 97 31.76 -5.22 -1.91
CA ARG A 97 32.29 -4.40 -3.01
C ARG A 97 32.60 -2.97 -2.57
N LEU A 98 31.79 -2.39 -1.68
CA LEU A 98 32.03 -1.05 -1.14
C LEU A 98 33.27 -1.03 -0.22
N LEU A 99 33.45 -2.06 0.60
CA LEU A 99 34.64 -2.23 1.44
C LEU A 99 35.91 -2.42 0.60
N GLU A 100 35.84 -3.20 -0.48
CA GLU A 100 36.96 -3.36 -1.42
C GLU A 100 37.32 -2.04 -2.10
N GLY A 101 36.31 -1.26 -2.53
CA GLY A 101 36.49 0.08 -3.08
C GLY A 101 37.17 1.03 -2.08
N PHE A 102 36.73 1.00 -0.82
CA PHE A 102 37.31 1.82 0.25
C PHE A 102 38.76 1.42 0.54
N ALA A 103 39.05 0.12 0.65
CA ALA A 103 40.41 -0.39 0.85
C ALA A 103 41.34 0.02 -0.31
N SER A 104 40.86 -0.05 -1.55
CA SER A 104 41.62 0.41 -2.73
C SER A 104 41.90 1.91 -2.70
N GLN A 105 40.91 2.72 -2.31
CA GLN A 105 41.08 4.17 -2.20
C GLN A 105 42.07 4.55 -1.09
N VAL A 106 41.94 3.94 0.10
CA VAL A 106 42.89 4.14 1.21
C VAL A 106 44.29 3.71 0.80
N GLY A 107 44.44 2.57 0.12
CA GLY A 107 45.73 2.10 -0.38
C GLY A 107 46.38 3.10 -1.36
N ARG A 108 45.60 3.75 -2.23
CA ARG A 108 46.10 4.80 -3.14
C ARG A 108 46.53 6.06 -2.39
N ILE A 109 45.74 6.51 -1.41
CA ILE A 109 46.07 7.68 -0.60
C ILE A 109 47.38 7.42 0.15
N VAL A 110 47.48 6.30 0.86
CA VAL A 110 48.69 5.92 1.60
C VAL A 110 49.91 5.82 0.67
N LYS A 111 49.75 5.22 -0.52
CA LYS A 111 50.84 5.14 -1.51
C LYS A 111 51.28 6.52 -1.99
N ASN A 112 50.34 7.43 -2.25
CA ASN A 112 50.65 8.78 -2.74
C ASN A 112 51.34 9.61 -1.66
N GLU A 113 50.82 9.61 -0.43
CA GLU A 113 51.44 10.29 0.72
C GLU A 113 52.88 9.78 0.96
N LEU A 114 53.07 8.46 0.90
CA LEU A 114 54.39 7.86 1.09
C LEU A 114 55.36 8.22 -0.05
N HIS A 115 54.87 8.37 -1.29
CA HIS A 115 55.66 8.87 -2.41
C HIS A 115 56.07 10.33 -2.21
N THR A 116 55.14 11.19 -1.76
CA THR A 116 55.43 12.60 -1.47
C THR A 116 56.49 12.74 -0.37
N VAL A 117 56.36 11.99 0.73
CA VAL A 117 57.36 11.97 1.81
C VAL A 117 58.72 11.48 1.29
N LEU A 118 58.75 10.46 0.42
CA LEU A 118 60.00 9.95 -0.14
C LEU A 118 60.71 10.97 -1.06
N GLU A 119 59.93 11.73 -1.85
CA GLU A 119 60.46 12.81 -2.70
C GLU A 119 61.03 13.97 -1.85
N GLU A 120 60.35 14.35 -0.77
CA GLU A 120 60.83 15.39 0.16
C GLU A 120 62.14 14.99 0.86
N VAL A 121 62.26 13.72 1.28
CA VAL A 121 63.50 13.18 1.86
C VAL A 121 64.62 13.16 0.82
N SER A 122 64.33 12.81 -0.43
CA SER A 122 65.33 12.77 -1.52
C SER A 122 65.85 14.18 -1.88
N LEU A 123 64.97 15.19 -1.87
CA LEU A 123 65.32 16.58 -2.14
C LEU A 123 66.10 17.25 -1.00
N SER A 124 65.78 16.92 0.26
CA SER A 124 66.49 17.45 1.44
C SER A 124 67.92 16.89 1.57
N THR A 125 68.16 15.66 1.13
CA THR A 125 69.50 15.04 1.15
C THR A 125 70.48 15.72 0.18
N SER A 126 69.98 16.44 -0.83
CA SER A 126 70.80 17.09 -1.88
C SER A 126 71.26 18.52 -1.55
N LYS A 127 70.86 19.08 -0.39
CA LYS A 127 71.23 20.46 0.03
C LYS A 127 72.29 20.56 1.12
N THR A 128 72.85 19.44 1.58
CA THR A 128 73.90 19.41 2.62
C THR A 128 75.26 19.06 2.03
N ASN A 129 75.78 19.91 1.12
CA ASN A 129 77.20 19.88 0.81
C ASN A 129 77.71 21.23 0.29
N ILE A 130 77.69 22.26 1.15
CA ILE A 130 78.55 23.45 1.00
C ILE A 130 79.06 23.84 2.39
N ASN A 131 80.37 23.63 2.58
CA ASN A 131 81.32 24.26 3.50
C ASN A 131 80.76 25.18 4.62
N ASN A 132 81.07 24.86 5.88
CA ASN A 132 82.11 25.61 6.60
C ASN A 132 82.41 25.03 7.99
N SER A 133 83.67 25.22 8.36
CA SER A 133 84.33 24.91 9.62
C SER A 133 83.91 25.86 10.76
N SER A 134 84.13 25.35 11.98
CA SER A 134 84.46 26.07 13.22
C SER A 134 83.35 26.51 14.18
N SER A 135 83.54 26.01 15.41
CA SER A 135 83.22 26.57 16.74
C SER A 135 81.75 26.70 17.19
N TYR A 136 81.38 25.79 18.11
CA TYR A 136 80.50 26.02 19.27
C TYR A 136 81.03 27.20 20.13
N PRO A 137 80.21 27.89 20.97
CA PRO A 137 79.17 27.28 21.81
C PRO A 137 77.83 28.03 22.02
N ALA A 138 76.86 27.23 22.48
CA ALA A 138 75.82 27.44 23.49
C ALA A 138 74.90 28.70 23.49
N ASP A 139 73.62 28.39 23.74
CA ASP A 139 72.56 29.20 24.37
C ASP A 139 72.04 30.46 23.64
N PHE A 140 70.85 30.36 23.04
CA PHE A 140 69.61 30.90 23.63
C PHE A 140 68.41 30.62 22.69
N VAL A 141 67.32 30.11 23.27
CA VAL A 141 66.04 29.84 22.60
C VAL A 141 65.25 31.15 22.47
N GLN A 142 64.84 31.50 21.25
CA GLN A 142 63.70 32.41 21.05
C GLN A 142 62.93 32.02 19.79
N ALA A 143 61.77 31.39 20.01
CA ALA A 143 60.80 31.07 18.96
C ALA A 143 60.08 32.36 18.49
N PRO A 144 59.80 32.52 17.20
CA PRO A 144 58.82 33.51 16.75
C PRO A 144 57.40 32.91 16.79
N LEU A 145 56.59 33.51 17.64
CA LEU A 145 55.14 33.65 17.53
C LEU A 145 54.80 34.28 16.15
N TRP A 146 53.73 33.89 15.47
CA TRP A 146 52.48 34.62 15.16
C TRP A 146 51.75 33.70 14.15
N SER A 147 50.57 33.13 14.39
CA SER A 147 49.22 33.69 14.64
C SER A 147 48.35 33.76 13.38
N GLY A 148 47.21 33.04 13.44
CA GLY A 148 46.00 33.18 12.61
C GLY A 148 45.71 31.93 11.77
N GLY A 149 44.59 31.22 11.85
CA GLY A 149 43.29 31.39 12.52
C GLY A 149 42.27 30.51 11.77
N MET A 150 41.14 30.17 12.42
CA MET A 150 40.02 29.31 11.93
C MET A 150 40.35 27.80 11.90
N ASP A 151 39.53 26.85 12.35
CA ASP A 151 38.09 26.88 12.60
C ASP A 151 37.65 25.75 13.55
N GLN A 152 36.37 25.80 13.87
CA GLN A 152 35.63 25.11 14.92
C GLN A 152 35.58 23.57 14.83
N GLY A 153 35.76 22.94 15.99
CA GLY A 153 34.86 21.91 16.56
C GLY A 153 34.50 20.67 15.73
N LEU A 154 35.10 19.54 16.06
CA LEU A 154 34.44 18.23 16.08
C LEU A 154 35.18 17.31 17.06
N THR A 155 34.70 17.29 18.30
CA THR A 155 35.01 16.27 19.30
C THR A 155 34.32 14.97 18.92
N THR A 156 35.07 13.90 18.67
CA THR A 156 34.61 12.54 19.00
C THR A 156 35.72 11.84 19.76
N ALA A 157 35.49 11.66 21.05
CA ALA A 157 36.39 11.01 21.99
C ALA A 157 36.48 9.51 21.71
N TRP A 158 37.70 9.00 21.55
CA TRP A 158 38.05 7.58 21.69
C TRP A 158 39.04 7.47 22.86
N SER A 159 38.60 6.86 23.96
CA SER A 159 39.34 6.41 25.16
C SER A 159 38.28 5.75 26.05
N ASN A 160 38.35 4.53 26.59
CA ASN A 160 39.42 3.62 27.02
C ASN A 160 38.84 2.18 26.93
N VAL A 161 39.53 1.16 26.42
CA VAL A 161 40.49 0.28 27.10
C VAL A 161 40.16 0.03 28.59
N HIS A 162 39.58 -1.13 28.89
CA HIS A 162 40.01 -1.92 30.05
C HIS A 162 39.94 -3.41 29.74
N GLU A 163 41.08 -4.06 29.96
CA GLU A 163 41.33 -5.49 29.92
C GLU A 163 40.42 -6.27 30.87
N HIS A 164 39.98 -7.46 30.43
CA HIS A 164 40.14 -8.70 31.19
C HIS A 164 39.90 -9.90 30.25
N ALA A 165 40.97 -10.64 29.97
CA ALA A 165 40.89 -12.05 29.58
C ALA A 165 40.76 -12.90 30.86
N PRO A 166 40.17 -14.11 30.76
CA PRO A 166 41.05 -15.24 30.46
C PRO A 166 40.46 -16.28 29.49
N ASN A 167 41.38 -16.87 28.73
CA ASN A 167 41.52 -18.29 28.38
C ASN A 167 40.25 -19.18 28.37
N ASN A 168 39.93 -19.72 27.19
CA ASN A 168 40.00 -21.17 26.99
C ASN A 168 40.06 -21.53 25.49
N GLN A 169 41.09 -22.30 25.15
CA GLN A 169 41.14 -23.17 23.98
C GLN A 169 39.93 -24.11 24.02
N ASP A 170 39.24 -24.30 22.90
CA ASP A 170 39.04 -25.66 22.39
C ASP A 170 38.54 -25.70 20.95
N GLN A 171 38.84 -26.84 20.34
CA GLN A 171 38.97 -27.15 18.93
C GLN A 171 37.69 -27.04 18.10
N PHE A 172 37.93 -26.74 16.81
CA PHE A 172 37.06 -27.09 15.70
C PHE A 172 36.67 -28.57 15.73
N THR A 173 35.38 -28.88 15.63
CA THR A 173 34.91 -30.14 15.07
C THR A 173 33.67 -29.89 14.23
N VAL A 174 33.79 -30.13 12.93
CA VAL A 174 32.71 -30.09 11.94
C VAL A 174 31.82 -31.31 12.18
N GLY A 175 30.65 -31.08 12.77
CA GLY A 175 29.62 -32.11 12.97
C GLY A 175 28.63 -32.12 11.81
N ASN A 176 28.71 -33.16 10.98
CA ASN A 176 27.68 -33.56 10.01
C ASN A 176 26.31 -33.67 10.70
N LEU A 177 25.36 -32.82 10.30
CA LEU A 177 23.97 -32.96 10.73
C LEU A 177 23.23 -33.91 9.78
N LYS A 178 22.83 -35.03 10.39
CA LYS A 178 22.11 -36.17 9.84
C LYS A 178 20.65 -35.78 9.57
N GLU A 179 20.18 -36.01 8.34
CA GLU A 179 18.76 -35.96 7.97
C GLU A 179 17.94 -36.92 8.84
N PRO A 180 16.77 -36.51 9.37
CA PRO A 180 15.78 -37.45 9.85
C PRO A 180 14.94 -37.96 8.67
N ALA A 181 15.10 -39.25 8.39
CA ALA A 181 14.16 -40.06 7.62
C ALA A 181 12.81 -40.11 8.34
N HIS A 182 11.73 -39.85 7.62
CA HIS A 182 10.38 -40.20 8.04
C HIS A 182 9.65 -40.93 6.91
N GLU A 183 9.51 -42.23 7.16
CA GLU A 183 8.39 -43.14 6.87
C GLU A 183 7.47 -42.84 5.68
N ASN A 184 7.65 -43.66 4.64
CA ASN A 184 6.61 -44.03 3.70
C ASN A 184 5.52 -44.83 4.42
N VAL A 185 4.33 -44.24 4.58
CA VAL A 185 3.11 -45.01 4.83
C VAL A 185 2.62 -45.56 3.50
N VAL A 186 2.81 -46.86 3.33
CA VAL A 186 2.20 -47.69 2.29
C VAL A 186 0.71 -47.83 2.63
N VAL A 187 -0.17 -47.29 1.77
CA VAL A 187 -1.60 -47.64 1.79
C VAL A 187 -1.80 -48.76 0.79
N GLU A 188 -2.09 -49.95 1.31
CA GLU A 188 -2.48 -51.14 0.55
C GLU A 188 -3.79 -50.89 -0.21
N THR A 189 -3.70 -51.02 -1.53
CA THR A 189 -4.84 -51.14 -2.43
C THR A 189 -5.39 -52.56 -2.35
N ALA A 190 -6.49 -52.76 -1.63
CA ALA A 190 -7.24 -54.01 -1.68
C ALA A 190 -8.29 -53.96 -2.80
N ASN A 191 -8.02 -54.73 -3.85
CA ASN A 191 -8.99 -55.14 -4.87
C ASN A 191 -10.12 -55.97 -4.23
N GLY A 192 -11.35 -55.65 -4.59
CA GLY A 192 -12.54 -56.46 -4.33
C GLY A 192 -13.42 -56.51 -5.58
N THR A 193 -13.17 -57.51 -6.42
CA THR A 193 -13.99 -57.99 -7.55
C THR A 193 -15.26 -58.70 -7.08
N GLY A 194 -16.38 -58.54 -7.81
CA GLY A 194 -17.63 -59.32 -7.67
C GLY A 194 -18.86 -58.50 -8.12
N VAL A 195 -19.21 -58.40 -9.41
CA VAL A 195 -19.91 -59.35 -10.32
C VAL A 195 -21.44 -59.21 -10.32
N GLU A 196 -22.00 -59.01 -11.54
CA GLU A 196 -23.39 -59.20 -12.03
C GLU A 196 -24.50 -58.31 -11.41
N GLY A 197 -25.50 -57.77 -12.11
CA GLY A 197 -26.09 -57.90 -13.44
C GLY A 197 -27.46 -57.18 -13.29
N VAL A 198 -28.01 -56.48 -14.29
CA VAL A 198 -29.16 -56.94 -15.07
C VAL A 198 -29.62 -55.78 -15.95
N GLU A 199 -30.05 -56.18 -17.15
CA GLU A 199 -30.58 -55.47 -18.31
C GLU A 199 -31.79 -54.55 -18.05
N GLY A 200 -32.06 -53.64 -18.99
CA GLY A 200 -33.33 -52.91 -19.03
C GLY A 200 -33.45 -51.89 -20.16
N LEU A 201 -33.69 -52.38 -21.38
CA LEU A 201 -34.00 -51.64 -22.60
C LEU A 201 -35.42 -51.00 -22.58
N ASN A 202 -35.57 -49.95 -23.41
CA ASN A 202 -36.77 -49.51 -24.17
C ASN A 202 -37.72 -48.40 -23.66
N LYS A 203 -37.73 -47.30 -24.44
CA LYS A 203 -38.84 -46.70 -25.25
C LYS A 203 -40.26 -46.59 -24.66
N LEU A 204 -40.83 -45.37 -24.74
CA LEU A 204 -42.06 -44.95 -25.49
C LEU A 204 -42.44 -43.51 -25.06
N GLN A 205 -42.48 -42.52 -25.97
CA GLN A 205 -43.68 -41.95 -26.66
C GLN A 205 -44.80 -41.50 -25.69
N ALA A 206 -45.07 -40.20 -25.55
CA ALA A 206 -45.89 -39.31 -26.40
C ALA A 206 -47.42 -39.44 -26.18
N ILE A 207 -48.10 -38.28 -26.09
CA ILE A 207 -49.55 -37.94 -26.24
C ILE A 207 -49.90 -36.87 -25.18
N GLN A 208 -50.71 -35.83 -25.37
CA GLN A 208 -51.19 -35.02 -26.49
C GLN A 208 -52.28 -34.10 -25.89
N LYS A 209 -52.37 -32.84 -26.37
CA LYS A 209 -53.60 -32.03 -26.49
C LYS A 209 -54.26 -31.51 -25.18
N LYS A 210 -54.93 -30.35 -25.13
CA LYS A 210 -55.74 -29.66 -26.16
C LYS A 210 -56.07 -28.19 -25.76
N SER A 211 -56.05 -27.30 -26.76
CA SER A 211 -56.96 -26.15 -27.09
C SER A 211 -57.26 -25.03 -26.05
N ARG A 212 -56.95 -23.72 -26.28
CA ARG A 212 -57.49 -22.66 -27.22
C ARG A 212 -58.99 -22.31 -26.99
N PRO A 213 -59.54 -21.14 -27.44
CA PRO A 213 -58.97 -19.91 -28.06
C PRO A 213 -59.68 -18.55 -27.73
N GLY A 214 -59.18 -17.45 -28.33
CA GLY A 214 -59.96 -16.29 -28.83
C GLY A 214 -59.89 -15.03 -27.96
N SER A 215 -59.77 -13.79 -28.45
CA SER A 215 -59.93 -13.23 -29.81
C SER A 215 -59.48 -11.74 -29.82
N GLN A 216 -58.81 -11.34 -30.91
CA GLN A 216 -58.65 -9.97 -31.44
C GLN A 216 -60.01 -9.45 -32.03
N PRO A 217 -60.21 -8.19 -32.52
CA PRO A 217 -59.27 -7.44 -33.38
C PRO A 217 -59.34 -5.88 -33.45
N SER A 218 -58.43 -5.32 -34.26
CA SER A 218 -58.52 -4.10 -35.13
C SER A 218 -58.70 -2.70 -34.52
N GLN A 219 -58.40 -1.57 -35.17
CA GLN A 219 -57.42 -1.05 -36.16
C GLN A 219 -57.85 0.44 -36.39
N VAL A 220 -56.99 1.27 -37.00
CA VAL A 220 -57.28 2.51 -37.77
C VAL A 220 -57.12 3.91 -37.10
N VAL A 221 -55.98 4.54 -37.45
CA VAL A 221 -55.72 5.89 -38.06
C VAL A 221 -56.53 7.13 -37.64
N GLY A 222 -55.79 8.20 -37.32
CA GLY A 222 -56.20 9.61 -37.46
C GLY A 222 -55.01 10.58 -37.37
N ASN A 223 -54.74 11.31 -38.45
CA ASN A 223 -53.72 12.35 -38.60
C ASN A 223 -54.11 13.65 -37.87
N HIS A 224 -53.12 14.43 -37.42
CA HIS A 224 -53.18 15.90 -37.42
C HIS A 224 -51.77 16.51 -37.46
N GLU A 225 -51.49 17.26 -38.53
CA GLU A 225 -50.45 18.28 -38.60
C GLU A 225 -50.83 19.50 -37.75
N ALA A 226 -49.87 20.10 -37.06
CA ALA A 226 -49.78 21.55 -36.89
C ALA A 226 -48.40 21.95 -36.36
N SER A 227 -47.84 22.93 -37.05
CA SER A 227 -46.55 23.59 -36.93
C SER A 227 -46.34 24.31 -35.59
N HIS A 228 -45.13 24.28 -35.03
CA HIS A 228 -44.59 25.45 -34.34
C HIS A 228 -43.06 25.42 -34.32
N GLU A 229 -42.47 26.47 -34.87
CA GLU A 229 -41.05 26.82 -34.76
C GLU A 229 -40.65 26.99 -33.28
N GLN A 230 -39.58 26.32 -32.85
CA GLN A 230 -38.89 26.66 -31.61
C GLN A 230 -37.39 26.42 -31.73
N MET A 231 -36.63 27.47 -31.45
CA MET A 231 -35.17 27.55 -31.51
C MET A 231 -34.47 26.44 -30.74
N ASP A 232 -33.41 25.89 -31.34
CA ASP A 232 -32.46 24.97 -30.75
C ASP A 232 -31.78 25.57 -29.50
N VAL A 233 -32.19 25.11 -28.33
CA VAL A 233 -31.40 25.20 -27.09
C VAL A 233 -30.68 23.88 -26.93
N ILE A 234 -29.38 23.87 -27.23
CA ILE A 234 -28.48 22.74 -26.96
C ILE A 234 -28.45 22.50 -25.45
N LYS A 235 -29.21 21.50 -25.00
CA LYS A 235 -29.21 20.98 -23.64
C LYS A 235 -28.32 19.72 -23.67
N PRO A 236 -27.10 19.72 -23.12
CA PRO A 236 -26.29 18.51 -23.10
C PRO A 236 -26.90 17.50 -22.13
N SER A 237 -27.53 16.46 -22.68
CA SER A 237 -27.99 15.27 -21.96
C SER A 237 -26.78 14.46 -21.50
N PHE A 238 -26.60 14.33 -20.19
CA PHE A 238 -25.44 13.73 -19.53
C PHE A 238 -25.60 12.23 -19.23
N SER A 239 -26.30 11.47 -20.09
CA SER A 239 -26.82 10.14 -19.76
C SER A 239 -26.37 8.99 -20.67
N SER A 240 -25.20 9.05 -21.33
CA SER A 240 -24.74 7.90 -22.15
C SER A 240 -23.21 7.69 -22.28
N LEU A 241 -22.43 7.88 -21.21
CA LEU A 241 -20.96 7.65 -21.24
C LEU A 241 -20.45 6.57 -20.28
N PHE A 242 -21.35 5.72 -19.75
CA PHE A 242 -20.96 4.57 -18.93
C PHE A 242 -21.52 3.27 -19.53
N ASP A 243 -21.05 2.89 -20.71
CA ASP A 243 -21.17 1.51 -21.17
C ASP A 243 -19.84 1.02 -21.75
N GLY A 244 -19.36 -0.08 -21.14
CA GLY A 244 -18.49 -1.10 -21.70
C GLY A 244 -17.21 -0.67 -22.41
N ASN A 245 -16.06 -0.78 -21.72
CA ASN A 245 -14.88 -1.27 -22.41
C ASN A 245 -13.92 -2.05 -21.51
N ASN A 246 -13.55 -3.22 -22.01
CA ASN A 246 -12.73 -4.26 -21.41
C ASN A 246 -11.36 -3.75 -20.95
N SER A 247 -11.19 -3.53 -19.65
CA SER A 247 -9.85 -3.48 -19.05
C SER A 247 -9.52 -4.87 -18.48
N LYS A 248 -8.48 -5.50 -19.04
CA LYS A 248 -7.77 -6.63 -18.42
C LYS A 248 -7.65 -6.40 -16.91
N THR A 249 -8.24 -7.31 -16.14
CA THR A 249 -8.22 -7.36 -14.69
C THR A 249 -6.78 -7.53 -14.22
N ILE A 250 -6.11 -6.40 -13.97
CA ILE A 250 -4.91 -6.33 -13.15
C ILE A 250 -5.37 -6.70 -11.73
N SER A 251 -4.69 -7.70 -11.16
CA SER A 251 -4.74 -8.21 -9.79
C SER A 251 -5.67 -7.46 -8.82
N SER A 252 -6.64 -8.19 -8.26
CA SER A 252 -7.58 -7.75 -7.22
C SER A 252 -6.96 -6.72 -6.27
N PRO A 253 -7.41 -5.45 -6.27
CA PRO A 253 -6.87 -4.45 -5.38
C PRO A 253 -7.22 -4.83 -3.94
N GLY A 254 -6.24 -4.70 -3.04
CA GLY A 254 -6.46 -4.89 -1.61
C GLY A 254 -7.70 -4.11 -1.15
N VAL A 255 -8.51 -4.73 -0.30
CA VAL A 255 -9.66 -4.07 0.31
C VAL A 255 -9.11 -3.03 1.28
N HIS A 256 -9.14 -1.76 0.89
CA HIS A 256 -8.76 -0.66 1.77
C HIS A 256 -9.99 -0.26 2.60
N PHE A 257 -9.80 -0.03 3.89
CA PHE A 257 -10.81 0.59 4.75
C PHE A 257 -10.42 2.06 4.96
N ILE A 258 -11.39 2.97 4.99
CA ILE A 258 -11.10 4.34 5.46
C ILE A 258 -10.76 4.23 6.94
N PRO A 259 -9.60 4.71 7.40
CA PRO A 259 -9.29 4.62 8.82
C PRO A 259 -10.34 5.38 9.64
N GLU A 260 -10.88 4.77 10.69
CA GLU A 260 -11.82 5.42 11.63
C GLU A 260 -11.17 6.68 12.26
N ASP A 261 -9.89 6.54 12.63
CA ASP A 261 -9.16 7.58 13.37
C ASP A 261 -8.29 8.49 12.50
N ARG A 262 -8.18 8.22 11.19
CA ARG A 262 -7.26 8.95 10.30
C ARG A 262 -7.87 9.26 8.93
N PRO A 263 -7.59 10.45 8.37
CA PRO A 263 -8.05 10.76 7.02
C PRO A 263 -7.41 9.82 5.99
N ALA A 264 -8.20 9.39 5.01
CA ALA A 264 -7.67 8.79 3.80
C ALA A 264 -6.88 9.84 3.02
N ASN A 265 -5.73 9.46 2.46
CA ASN A 265 -4.90 10.35 1.66
C ASN A 265 -5.08 10.04 0.16
N MET A 266 -5.27 11.08 -0.63
CA MET A 266 -5.25 11.04 -2.09
C MET A 266 -4.12 11.94 -2.59
N MET A 267 -3.13 11.34 -3.24
CA MET A 267 -2.08 12.05 -3.96
C MET A 267 -2.45 12.13 -5.44
N VAL A 268 -2.49 13.33 -5.99
CA VAL A 268 -2.71 13.58 -7.42
C VAL A 268 -1.40 14.06 -8.01
N PHE A 269 -0.82 13.29 -8.94
CA PHE A 269 0.41 13.64 -9.65
C PHE A 269 0.09 14.27 -11.01
N ASP A 270 1.11 14.87 -11.64
CA ASP A 270 1.00 15.53 -12.94
C ASP A 270 -0.13 16.58 -12.97
N VAL A 271 -0.28 17.36 -11.89
CA VAL A 271 -1.40 18.31 -11.71
C VAL A 271 -1.36 19.40 -12.79
N SER A 272 -0.18 19.74 -13.30
CA SER A 272 -0.04 20.65 -14.44
C SER A 272 -0.73 20.09 -15.70
N LYS A 273 -0.60 18.79 -15.97
CA LYS A 273 -1.27 18.10 -17.10
C LYS A 273 -2.77 17.87 -16.85
N LEU A 274 -3.19 17.82 -15.59
CA LEU A 274 -4.59 17.67 -15.23
C LEU A 274 -5.46 18.80 -15.79
N SER A 275 -4.94 20.03 -15.73
CA SER A 275 -5.63 21.22 -16.24
C SER A 275 -5.92 21.17 -17.75
N GLN A 276 -5.14 20.38 -18.49
CA GLN A 276 -5.22 20.26 -19.96
C GLN A 276 -6.02 19.03 -20.39
N SER A 277 -5.84 17.91 -19.68
CA SER A 277 -6.42 16.62 -20.09
C SER A 277 -7.87 16.42 -19.68
N GLY A 278 -8.32 17.10 -18.61
CA GLY A 278 -9.63 16.82 -18.00
C GLY A 278 -9.77 15.39 -17.45
N LYS A 279 -8.67 14.64 -17.36
CA LYS A 279 -8.65 13.25 -16.91
C LYS A 279 -9.13 13.15 -15.46
N ILE A 280 -9.99 12.19 -15.18
CA ILE A 280 -10.48 11.95 -13.82
C ILE A 280 -9.46 11.10 -13.05
N ASN A 281 -8.86 11.68 -12.01
CA ASN A 281 -8.06 10.96 -11.04
C ASN A 281 -8.97 10.40 -9.96
N LYS A 282 -8.77 9.14 -9.56
CA LYS A 282 -9.59 8.45 -8.59
C LYS A 282 -8.74 7.95 -7.43
N SER A 283 -9.23 8.08 -6.20
CA SER A 283 -8.63 7.42 -5.05
C SER A 283 -8.79 5.89 -5.16
N PRO A 284 -8.08 5.10 -4.33
CA PRO A 284 -8.50 3.74 -4.02
C PRO A 284 -9.97 3.71 -3.57
N ILE A 285 -10.61 2.56 -3.75
CA ILE A 285 -11.96 2.32 -3.21
C ILE A 285 -11.79 1.91 -1.76
N PHE A 286 -12.51 2.59 -0.88
CA PHE A 286 -12.48 2.31 0.55
C PHE A 286 -13.83 1.78 1.03
N ASN A 287 -13.82 0.82 1.95
CA ASN A 287 -15.01 0.46 2.74
C ASN A 287 -15.14 1.41 3.95
N LEU A 288 -16.37 1.82 4.26
CA LEU A 288 -16.65 2.50 5.53
C LEU A 288 -16.85 1.48 6.66
N HIS A 289 -16.44 1.85 7.87
CA HIS A 289 -16.56 1.00 9.05
C HIS A 289 -18.00 0.94 9.58
N ASP A 290 -18.61 2.11 9.80
CA ASP A 290 -19.96 2.22 10.38
C ASP A 290 -21.10 2.07 9.37
N CYS A 291 -20.78 1.76 8.12
CA CYS A 291 -21.75 1.75 7.02
C CYS A 291 -21.32 0.72 5.97
N PRO A 292 -22.16 -0.26 5.58
CA PRO A 292 -21.87 -1.24 4.53
C PRO A 292 -21.88 -0.60 3.13
N CYS A 293 -20.98 0.36 2.90
CA CYS A 293 -20.79 0.99 1.61
C CYS A 293 -19.31 1.14 1.27
N LYS A 294 -19.05 1.14 -0.04
CA LYS A 294 -17.78 1.54 -0.63
C LYS A 294 -17.84 3.01 -0.98
N VAL A 295 -16.70 3.67 -0.94
CA VAL A 295 -16.56 5.07 -1.33
C VAL A 295 -15.28 5.30 -2.13
N GLN A 296 -15.35 6.21 -3.10
CA GLN A 296 -14.21 6.64 -3.90
C GLN A 296 -14.30 8.15 -4.17
N LEU A 297 -13.17 8.83 -3.98
CA LEU A 297 -13.03 10.24 -4.30
C LEU A 297 -12.50 10.39 -5.73
N SER A 298 -13.10 11.29 -6.50
CA SER A 298 -12.66 11.64 -7.85
C SER A 298 -12.29 13.12 -7.91
N PHE A 299 -11.21 13.44 -8.62
CA PHE A 299 -10.66 14.79 -8.78
C PHE A 299 -10.27 15.03 -10.25
N TRP A 300 -10.76 16.13 -10.84
CA TRP A 300 -10.48 16.47 -12.24
C TRP A 300 -10.53 17.97 -12.48
N SER A 301 -10.06 18.40 -13.66
CA SER A 301 -10.24 19.77 -14.16
C SER A 301 -11.38 19.79 -15.18
N SER A 302 -12.30 20.74 -15.03
CA SER A 302 -13.36 21.01 -16.01
C SER A 302 -12.79 21.71 -17.27
N ALA A 303 -13.63 21.82 -18.31
CA ALA A 303 -13.30 22.56 -19.53
C ALA A 303 -12.98 24.06 -19.26
N LYS A 304 -13.56 24.64 -18.19
CA LYS A 304 -13.28 26.01 -17.75
C LYS A 304 -12.02 26.14 -16.89
N LYS A 305 -11.20 25.07 -16.80
CA LYS A 305 -10.01 24.96 -15.94
C LYS A 305 -10.30 25.08 -14.43
N GLU A 306 -11.57 25.01 -14.03
CA GLU A 306 -11.97 24.88 -12.62
C GLU A 306 -11.76 23.44 -12.18
N LEU A 307 -11.17 23.26 -11.01
CA LEU A 307 -11.08 21.96 -10.36
C LEU A 307 -12.47 21.53 -9.89
N LYS A 308 -12.76 20.25 -10.04
CA LYS A 308 -14.00 19.61 -9.61
C LYS A 308 -13.68 18.35 -8.82
N MET A 309 -14.54 18.06 -7.85
CA MET A 309 -14.48 16.81 -7.09
C MET A 309 -15.87 16.21 -6.98
N CYS A 310 -15.90 14.89 -6.95
CA CYS A 310 -17.08 14.16 -6.53
C CYS A 310 -16.67 12.96 -5.69
N VAL A 311 -17.61 12.53 -4.86
CA VAL A 311 -17.51 11.30 -4.10
C VAL A 311 -18.59 10.36 -4.58
N THR A 312 -18.22 9.12 -4.90
CA THR A 312 -19.15 8.08 -5.31
C THR A 312 -19.25 7.04 -4.20
N PHE A 313 -20.49 6.72 -3.83
CA PHE A 313 -20.83 5.68 -2.86
C PHE A 313 -21.45 4.48 -3.57
N TRP A 314 -21.15 3.27 -3.11
CA TRP A 314 -21.81 2.03 -3.56
C TRP A 314 -22.31 1.24 -2.35
N GLY A 315 -23.54 0.74 -2.40
CA GLY A 315 -24.05 -0.20 -1.40
C GLY A 315 -23.35 -1.57 -1.52
N LEU A 316 -23.02 -2.19 -0.38
CA LEU A 316 -22.50 -3.55 -0.35
C LEU A 316 -23.63 -4.58 -0.32
N SER A 317 -23.56 -5.57 -1.21
CA SER A 317 -24.39 -6.78 -1.12
C SER A 317 -23.75 -7.77 -0.13
N PRO A 318 -24.52 -8.51 0.70
CA PRO A 318 -25.98 -8.60 0.76
C PRO A 318 -26.63 -7.72 1.84
N GLN A 319 -25.90 -6.77 2.44
CA GLN A 319 -26.37 -5.99 3.59
C GLN A 319 -26.80 -4.56 3.16
N PRO A 320 -28.04 -4.36 2.68
CA PRO A 320 -28.54 -3.02 2.44
C PRO A 320 -28.59 -2.23 3.76
N LEU A 321 -28.47 -0.91 3.66
CA LEU A 321 -28.68 -0.03 4.81
C LEU A 321 -30.11 -0.20 5.35
N LYS A 322 -30.23 -0.64 6.61
CA LYS A 322 -31.55 -0.80 7.27
C LYS A 322 -32.28 0.54 7.45
N VAL A 323 -31.53 1.62 7.62
CA VAL A 323 -32.03 2.97 7.87
C VAL A 323 -31.26 3.95 6.98
N PRO A 324 -31.91 4.97 6.39
CA PRO A 324 -31.22 6.02 5.66
C PRO A 324 -30.14 6.67 6.51
N LYS A 325 -28.97 6.88 5.92
CA LYS A 325 -27.86 7.56 6.58
C LYS A 325 -27.52 8.88 5.89
N ILE A 326 -27.07 9.84 6.68
CA ILE A 326 -26.42 11.06 6.20
C ILE A 326 -24.92 10.82 6.29
N LEU A 327 -24.20 11.06 5.20
CA LEU A 327 -22.76 10.94 5.12
C LEU A 327 -22.15 12.33 5.05
N THR A 328 -21.34 12.70 6.03
CA THR A 328 -20.58 13.95 6.03
C THR A 328 -19.21 13.67 5.41
N VAL A 329 -18.93 14.35 4.30
CA VAL A 329 -17.71 14.18 3.53
C VAL A 329 -16.89 15.46 3.64
N SER A 330 -15.72 15.37 4.25
CA SER A 330 -14.83 16.51 4.46
C SER A 330 -13.44 16.23 3.94
N GLY A 331 -12.77 17.26 3.45
CA GLY A 331 -11.44 17.14 2.89
C GLY A 331 -10.61 18.39 3.12
N MET A 332 -9.32 18.16 3.33
CA MET A 332 -8.30 19.16 3.54
C MET A 332 -7.15 18.95 2.56
N VAL A 333 -6.55 20.04 2.10
CA VAL A 333 -5.41 20.04 1.18
C VAL A 333 -4.15 20.50 1.90
N LYS A 334 -3.04 19.82 1.67
CA LYS A 334 -1.74 20.16 2.27
C LYS A 334 -1.15 21.41 1.61
N ASN A 335 -0.78 22.41 2.40
CA ASN A 335 0.09 23.50 1.96
C ASN A 335 1.55 23.06 2.13
N TRP A 336 2.33 23.06 1.05
CA TRP A 336 3.74 22.65 1.07
C TRP A 336 4.66 23.73 1.64
N ASN A 337 4.23 24.99 1.69
CA ASN A 337 5.01 26.08 2.27
C ASN A 337 4.90 26.11 3.81
N SER A 338 3.74 25.79 4.38
CA SER A 338 3.54 25.75 5.84
C SER A 338 3.48 24.33 6.43
N VAL A 339 3.40 23.30 5.59
CA VAL A 339 3.16 21.89 5.96
C VAL A 339 1.76 21.63 6.56
N GLU A 340 0.99 22.68 6.85
CA GLU A 340 -0.36 22.60 7.41
C GLU A 340 -1.41 22.17 6.38
N TYR A 341 -2.52 21.63 6.89
CA TYR A 341 -3.68 21.28 6.08
C TYR A 341 -4.75 22.37 6.16
N THR A 342 -5.34 22.69 5.02
CA THR A 342 -6.40 23.70 4.88
C THR A 342 -7.69 23.04 4.41
N SER A 343 -8.83 23.40 5.01
CA SER A 343 -10.14 22.91 4.57
C SER A 343 -10.39 23.22 3.09
N LEU A 344 -10.76 22.18 2.33
CA LEU A 344 -11.03 22.25 0.89
C LEU A 344 -12.52 22.03 0.56
N PHE A 345 -13.18 21.11 1.26
CA PHE A 345 -14.62 20.87 1.13
C PHE A 345 -15.19 20.26 2.41
N SER A 346 -16.48 20.46 2.64
CA SER A 346 -17.25 19.81 3.70
C SER A 346 -18.72 19.82 3.31
N VAL A 347 -19.30 18.64 3.04
CA VAL A 347 -20.69 18.50 2.59
C VAL A 347 -21.38 17.34 3.28
N ASN A 348 -22.63 17.58 3.66
CA ASN A 348 -23.54 16.53 4.09
C ASN A 348 -24.28 15.96 2.89
N SER A 349 -24.31 14.65 2.78
CA SER A 349 -25.12 13.97 1.80
C SER A 349 -26.60 14.18 2.11
N PRO A 350 -27.50 14.18 1.11
CA PRO A 350 -28.91 13.92 1.37
C PRO A 350 -29.06 12.54 2.05
N PRO A 351 -30.15 12.27 2.77
CA PRO A 351 -30.42 10.94 3.32
C PRO A 351 -30.34 9.89 2.21
N MET A 352 -29.48 8.88 2.40
CA MET A 352 -29.26 7.83 1.41
C MET A 352 -29.68 6.47 1.95
N ASN A 353 -30.51 5.78 1.20
CA ASN A 353 -30.74 4.35 1.35
C ASN A 353 -30.00 3.62 0.23
N LEU A 354 -28.74 3.24 0.49
CA LEU A 354 -27.91 2.54 -0.48
C LEU A 354 -28.27 1.05 -0.46
N GLN A 355 -29.06 0.62 -1.44
CA GLN A 355 -29.32 -0.78 -1.70
C GLN A 355 -28.13 -1.43 -2.44
N ALA A 356 -28.05 -2.75 -2.41
CA ALA A 356 -27.07 -3.49 -3.20
C ALA A 356 -27.17 -3.09 -4.69
N GLN A 357 -26.02 -2.95 -5.37
CA GLN A 357 -25.90 -2.52 -6.77
C GLN A 357 -26.19 -1.03 -7.04
N TRP A 358 -26.68 -0.26 -6.05
CA TRP A 358 -26.90 1.16 -6.25
C TRP A 358 -25.62 1.94 -6.01
N SER A 359 -25.38 2.91 -6.90
CA SER A 359 -24.31 3.89 -6.73
C SER A 359 -24.88 5.30 -6.73
N ARG A 360 -24.28 6.17 -5.91
CA ARG A 360 -24.67 7.58 -5.86
C ARG A 360 -23.44 8.46 -5.80
N SER A 361 -23.38 9.42 -6.72
CA SER A 361 -22.32 10.42 -6.77
C SER A 361 -22.82 11.75 -6.21
N ILE A 362 -21.99 12.39 -5.39
CA ILE A 362 -22.23 13.71 -4.82
C ILE A 362 -21.12 14.62 -5.30
N GLU A 363 -21.47 15.74 -5.92
CA GLU A 363 -20.51 16.79 -6.26
C GLU A 363 -20.05 17.52 -4.99
N LEU A 364 -18.74 17.72 -4.87
CA LEU A 364 -18.13 18.36 -3.72
C LEU A 364 -17.74 19.81 -4.09
N PRO A 365 -18.33 20.83 -3.45
CA PRO A 365 -18.00 22.22 -3.68
C PRO A 365 -16.59 22.50 -3.14
N LEU A 366 -15.69 22.88 -4.04
CA LEU A 366 -14.32 23.23 -3.70
C LEU A 366 -14.24 24.67 -3.23
N ILE A 367 -14.00 24.85 -1.94
CA ILE A 367 -13.86 26.16 -1.29
C ILE A 367 -12.61 26.11 -0.41
N LEU A 368 -11.55 26.78 -0.85
CA LEU A 368 -10.31 26.85 -0.07
C LEU A 368 -10.48 27.86 1.06
N LYS A 369 -10.54 27.38 2.30
CA LYS A 369 -10.73 28.24 3.49
C LYS A 369 -9.40 28.55 4.17
N THR A 370 -8.81 29.70 3.88
CA THR A 370 -7.55 30.15 4.51
C THR A 370 -7.83 31.16 5.62
N SER A 371 -6.82 31.45 6.45
CA SER A 371 -6.87 32.58 7.40
C SER A 371 -7.10 33.93 6.72
N ARG A 372 -6.76 34.07 5.44
CA ARG A 372 -6.93 35.29 4.64
C ARG A 372 -8.28 35.39 3.93
N GLY A 373 -9.13 34.37 4.02
CA GLY A 373 -10.44 34.36 3.37
C GLY A 373 -10.77 33.05 2.65
N HIS A 374 -11.90 33.10 1.94
CA HIS A 374 -12.53 31.98 1.24
C HIS A 374 -12.36 32.14 -0.28
N TYR A 375 -11.88 31.10 -0.96
CA TYR A 375 -11.68 31.13 -2.40
C TYR A 375 -12.56 30.08 -3.10
N PRO A 376 -13.72 30.47 -3.64
CA PRO A 376 -14.47 29.62 -4.56
C PRO A 376 -13.77 29.59 -5.93
N ASN A 377 -14.11 28.60 -6.77
CA ASN A 377 -13.60 28.45 -8.15
C ASN A 377 -12.08 28.19 -8.22
N ILE A 378 -11.61 27.22 -7.46
CA ILE A 378 -10.20 26.86 -7.38
C ILE A 378 -9.70 26.33 -8.74
N THR A 379 -8.60 26.90 -9.24
CA THR A 379 -7.86 26.39 -10.40
C THR A 379 -6.51 25.80 -9.98
N VAL A 380 -5.87 25.01 -10.85
CA VAL A 380 -4.49 24.50 -10.62
C VAL A 380 -3.51 25.65 -10.37
N GLU A 381 -3.63 26.73 -11.15
CA GLU A 381 -2.81 27.92 -11.00
C GLU A 381 -2.98 28.58 -9.62
N THR A 382 -4.23 28.64 -9.13
CA THR A 382 -4.53 29.18 -7.80
C THR A 382 -3.90 28.34 -6.70
N LEU A 383 -3.94 27.00 -6.81
CA LEU A 383 -3.28 26.10 -5.86
C LEU A 383 -1.75 26.25 -5.91
N SER A 384 -1.17 26.34 -7.10
CA SER A 384 0.28 26.50 -7.29
C SER A 384 0.80 27.81 -6.71
N LYS A 385 0.17 28.94 -7.05
CA LYS A 385 0.52 30.29 -6.53
C LYS A 385 0.46 30.38 -5.00
N ARG A 386 -0.35 29.54 -4.35
CA ARG A 386 -0.55 29.53 -2.89
C ARG A 386 0.21 28.43 -2.17
N GLY A 387 1.05 27.66 -2.88
CA GLY A 387 1.90 26.62 -2.29
C GLY A 387 1.20 25.30 -2.00
N TYR A 388 0.04 25.01 -2.60
CA TYR A 388 -0.67 23.74 -2.43
C TYR A 388 -0.25 22.66 -3.44
N VAL A 389 0.54 23.04 -4.46
CA VAL A 389 1.17 22.11 -5.40
C VAL A 389 2.63 21.90 -5.00
N CYS A 390 3.07 20.65 -4.87
CA CYS A 390 4.45 20.31 -4.54
C CYS A 390 5.36 20.62 -5.73
N PRO A 391 6.33 21.54 -5.62
CA PRO A 391 7.17 21.94 -6.76
C PRO A 391 8.05 20.79 -7.28
N SER A 392 8.52 19.91 -6.40
CA SER A 392 9.44 18.84 -6.76
C SER A 392 8.77 17.64 -7.45
N ARG A 393 7.45 17.48 -7.30
CA ARG A 393 6.71 16.29 -7.77
C ARG A 393 5.44 16.60 -8.57
N ASP A 394 5.16 17.88 -8.84
CA ASP A 394 3.93 18.36 -9.52
C ASP A 394 2.66 17.67 -8.98
N CYS A 395 2.50 17.69 -7.64
CA CYS A 395 1.45 16.92 -6.98
C CYS A 395 0.67 17.69 -5.90
N VAL A 396 -0.58 17.28 -5.69
CA VAL A 396 -1.47 17.79 -4.64
C VAL A 396 -1.80 16.64 -3.69
N SER A 397 -1.76 16.92 -2.39
CA SER A 397 -2.11 15.95 -1.33
C SER A 397 -3.41 16.36 -0.65
N ILE A 398 -4.41 15.47 -0.70
CA ILE A 398 -5.73 15.69 -0.12
C ILE A 398 -5.99 14.63 0.95
N ASN A 399 -6.17 15.08 2.19
CA ASN A 399 -6.65 14.27 3.30
C ASN A 399 -8.17 14.39 3.37
N TRP A 400 -8.90 13.28 3.36
CA TRP A 400 -10.36 13.30 3.38
C TRP A 400 -10.94 12.23 4.29
N THR A 401 -12.13 12.50 4.81
CA THR A 401 -12.85 11.64 5.75
C THR A 401 -14.30 11.55 5.33
N VAL A 402 -14.95 10.45 5.74
CA VAL A 402 -16.38 10.24 5.60
C VAL A 402 -16.91 9.79 6.95
N VAL A 403 -17.81 10.57 7.53
CA VAL A 403 -18.48 10.24 8.79
C VAL A 403 -19.92 9.88 8.49
N SER A 404 -20.40 8.79 9.08
CA SER A 404 -21.76 8.31 8.90
C SER A 404 -22.62 8.67 10.11
N GLN A 405 -23.77 9.30 9.88
CA GLN A 405 -24.73 9.64 10.91
C GLN A 405 -26.10 9.01 10.59
N ASN A 406 -26.77 8.51 11.63
CA ASN A 406 -28.13 8.01 11.49
C ASN A 406 -29.08 9.19 11.24
N TYR A 407 -29.99 9.05 10.28
CA TYR A 407 -31.03 10.05 10.07
C TYR A 407 -32.02 10.01 11.24
N THR A 408 -31.97 10.98 12.14
CA THR A 408 -32.99 11.18 13.17
C THR A 408 -34.04 12.14 12.64
N CYS A 409 -35.25 11.66 12.41
CA CYS A 409 -36.38 12.53 12.11
C CYS A 409 -36.73 13.26 13.41
N THR A 410 -36.35 14.54 13.53
CA THR A 410 -36.89 15.40 14.59
C THR A 410 -38.37 15.64 14.26
N ALA A 411 -39.24 15.06 15.09
CA ALA A 411 -40.69 15.10 14.94
C ALA A 411 -41.25 16.51 15.20
#